data_AF-Q71I56-F1
#
_entry.id   AF-Q71I56-F1
#
_cell.length_a   1.000
_cell.length_b   1.000
_cell.length_c   1.000
_cell.angle_alpha   90.00
_cell.angle_beta   90.00
_cell.angle_gamma   90.00
#
_symmetry.space_group_name_H-M   'P 1'
#
loop_
_entity.id
_entity.type
_entity.pdbx_description
1 polymer ?
#
loop_
_entity_poly.entity_id
_entity_poly.type
_entity_poly.pdbx_seq_one_letter_code
_entity_poly.pdbx_strand_id
1 'polypeptide(L)'
;NAASEFIEVLERGHLIHKLDLHILDLVCQDLEEAMQKGETYPMVSVNLSRYDLELPDLHERINNILASHGVKSSQIRIEITESALLSNTEAVIKEHISRFHEDGYQVWLDDFGSGFSSLNNLQ
;
A
#
# COMPACT_ATOMS: atom_id res chain seq x y z
N ASN A 1 -12.29 6.98 17.52
CA ASN A 1 -12.95 5.83 16.86
C ASN A 1 -12.14 4.60 17.25
N ALA A 2 -12.77 3.48 17.58
CA ALA A 2 -12.10 2.23 17.98
C ALA A 2 -11.03 1.78 16.96
N ALA A 3 -11.22 2.09 15.67
CA ALA A 3 -10.23 1.79 14.63
C ALA A 3 -8.89 2.52 14.86
N SER A 4 -8.95 3.83 15.10
CA SER A 4 -7.77 4.67 15.34
C SER A 4 -6.99 4.21 16.57
N GLU A 5 -7.69 3.76 17.63
CA GLU A 5 -7.04 3.35 18.88
C GLU A 5 -6.17 2.09 18.71
N PHE A 6 -6.63 1.08 17.96
CA PHE A 6 -5.81 -0.12 17.74
C PHE A 6 -4.71 0.12 16.70
N ILE A 7 -4.96 0.93 15.67
CA ILE A 7 -3.95 1.28 14.66
C ILE A 7 -2.74 1.93 15.36
N GLU A 8 -2.98 2.91 16.24
CA GLU A 8 -1.90 3.55 17.00
C GLU A 8 -1.10 2.56 17.86
N VAL A 9 -1.75 1.54 18.45
CA VAL A 9 -1.06 0.51 19.23
C VAL A 9 -0.16 -0.35 18.33
N LEU A 10 -0.65 -0.74 17.16
CA LEU A 10 0.11 -1.53 16.19
C LEU A 10 1.28 -0.73 15.61
N GLU A 11 1.07 0.55 15.31
CA GLU A 11 2.12 1.46 14.84
C GLU A 11 3.22 1.63 15.89
N ARG A 12 2.87 1.93 17.16
CA ARG A 12 3.85 2.00 18.26
C ARG A 12 4.58 0.69 18.47
N GLY A 13 3.91 -0.43 18.21
CA GLY A 13 4.48 -1.77 18.25
C GLY A 13 5.31 -2.17 17.03
N HIS A 14 5.34 -1.36 15.96
CA HIS A 14 5.90 -1.72 14.65
C HIS A 14 5.29 -3.02 14.08
N LEU A 15 4.01 -3.25 14.36
CA LEU A 15 3.24 -4.43 13.94
C LEU A 15 2.18 -4.12 12.88
N ILE A 16 1.98 -2.86 12.53
CA ILE A 16 0.93 -2.44 11.59
C ILE A 16 1.08 -3.15 10.23
N HIS A 17 2.31 -3.35 9.76
CA HIS A 17 2.60 -4.08 8.53
C HIS A 17 2.06 -5.50 8.48
N LYS A 18 1.94 -6.18 9.63
CA LYS A 18 1.36 -7.53 9.66
C LYS A 18 -0.13 -7.48 9.41
N LEU A 19 -0.79 -6.45 9.93
CA LEU A 19 -2.20 -6.22 9.66
C LEU A 19 -2.38 -5.85 8.19
N ASP A 20 -1.61 -4.90 7.67
CA ASP A 20 -1.77 -4.42 6.30
C ASP A 20 -1.54 -5.53 5.26
N LEU A 21 -0.50 -6.35 5.44
CA LEU A 21 -0.27 -7.52 4.59
C LEU A 21 -1.37 -8.58 4.72
N HIS A 22 -1.93 -8.76 5.92
CA HIS A 22 -3.07 -9.69 6.10
C HIS A 22 -4.35 -9.16 5.45
N ILE A 23 -4.60 -7.85 5.53
CA ILE A 23 -5.74 -7.23 4.83
C ILE A 23 -5.56 -7.33 3.32
N LEU A 24 -4.34 -7.13 2.79
CA LEU A 24 -4.05 -7.32 1.37
C LEU A 24 -4.34 -8.75 0.90
N ASP A 25 -3.96 -9.75 1.70
CA ASP A 25 -4.24 -11.17 1.44
C ASP A 25 -5.74 -11.43 1.32
N LEU A 26 -6.54 -10.93 2.28
CA LEU A 26 -8.00 -11.02 2.24
C LEU A 26 -8.61 -10.29 1.03
N VAL A 27 -8.10 -9.10 0.69
CA VAL A 27 -8.52 -8.37 -0.51
C VAL A 27 -8.23 -9.19 -1.78
N CYS A 28 -7.06 -9.82 -1.86
CA CYS A 28 -6.70 -10.64 -3.01
C CYS A 28 -7.56 -11.90 -3.10
N GLN A 29 -7.91 -12.51 -1.96
CA GLN A 29 -8.87 -13.61 -1.90
C GLN A 29 -10.25 -13.17 -2.43
N ASP A 30 -10.77 -12.03 -1.98
CA ASP A 30 -12.07 -11.52 -2.44
C ASP A 30 -12.07 -11.25 -3.96
N LEU A 31 -10.96 -10.70 -4.49
CA LEU A 31 -10.77 -10.47 -5.92
C LEU A 31 -10.72 -11.79 -6.71
N GLU A 32 -10.01 -12.79 -6.19
CA GLU A 32 -9.95 -14.12 -6.80
C GLU A 32 -11.35 -14.75 -6.88
N GLU A 33 -12.11 -14.74 -5.78
CA GLU A 33 -13.46 -15.28 -5.72
C GLU A 33 -14.42 -14.57 -6.70
N ALA A 34 -14.31 -13.25 -6.83
CA ALA A 34 -15.08 -12.48 -7.80
C ALA A 34 -14.72 -12.84 -9.25
N MET A 35 -13.43 -12.98 -9.54
CA MET A 35 -12.95 -13.38 -10.86
C MET A 35 -13.44 -14.78 -11.25
N GLN A 36 -13.47 -15.73 -10.31
CA GLN A 36 -14.00 -17.08 -10.54
C GLN A 36 -15.50 -17.08 -10.86
N LYS A 37 -16.26 -16.10 -10.34
CA LYS A 37 -17.68 -15.89 -10.66
C LYS A 37 -17.92 -15.16 -11.99
N GLY A 38 -16.85 -14.72 -12.67
CA GLY A 38 -16.93 -13.93 -13.90
C GLY A 38 -17.35 -12.48 -13.64
N GLU A 39 -17.23 -12.01 -12.39
CA GLU A 39 -17.53 -10.65 -12.01
C GLU A 39 -16.35 -9.73 -12.34
N THR A 40 -16.65 -8.52 -12.78
CA THR A 40 -15.65 -7.46 -12.93
C THR A 40 -15.60 -6.65 -11.65
N TYR A 41 -14.47 -6.68 -10.95
CA TYR A 41 -14.24 -5.83 -9.78
C TYR A 41 -13.51 -4.54 -10.17
N PRO A 42 -13.86 -3.40 -9.57
CA PRO A 42 -13.06 -2.19 -9.71
C PRO A 42 -11.67 -2.40 -9.07
N MET A 43 -10.72 -1.56 -9.47
CA MET A 43 -9.43 -1.44 -8.81
C MET A 43 -9.62 -1.17 -7.31
N VAL A 44 -8.87 -1.88 -6.46
CA VAL A 44 -8.94 -1.74 -5.00
C VAL A 44 -7.76 -0.90 -4.52
N SER A 45 -8.04 0.09 -3.68
CA SER A 45 -7.02 0.87 -2.99
C SER A 45 -6.57 0.17 -1.71
N VAL A 46 -5.26 0.11 -1.49
CA VAL A 46 -4.62 -0.40 -0.28
C VAL A 46 -3.71 0.69 0.26
N ASN A 47 -3.91 1.04 1.52
CA ASN A 47 -3.10 2.05 2.20
C ASN A 47 -1.83 1.40 2.74
N LEU A 48 -0.69 2.05 2.53
CA LEU A 48 0.58 1.70 3.15
C LEU A 48 0.99 2.82 4.11
N SER A 49 1.20 2.44 5.36
CA SER A 49 1.76 3.32 6.38
C SER A 49 3.25 3.55 6.13
N ARG A 50 3.82 4.54 6.82
CA ARG A 50 5.28 4.75 6.80
C ARG A 50 6.06 3.53 7.29
N TYR A 51 5.48 2.74 8.20
CA TYR A 51 6.17 1.59 8.80
C TYR A 51 6.21 0.40 7.84
N ASP A 52 5.28 0.32 6.88
CA ASP A 52 5.34 -0.66 5.79
C ASP A 52 6.52 -0.37 4.87
N LEU A 53 6.70 0.92 4.55
CA LEU A 53 7.75 1.40 3.66
C LEU A 53 9.15 1.39 4.30
N GLU A 54 9.24 1.07 5.60
CA GLU A 54 10.50 0.78 6.28
C GLU A 54 10.94 -0.68 6.10
N LEU A 55 10.05 -1.56 5.61
CA LEU A 55 10.37 -2.98 5.36
C LEU A 55 11.11 -3.15 4.03
N PRO A 56 12.37 -3.62 4.03
CA PRO A 56 13.14 -3.77 2.79
C PRO A 56 12.53 -4.78 1.81
N ASP A 57 11.78 -5.75 2.30
CA ASP A 57 11.16 -6.84 1.54
C ASP A 57 9.68 -6.61 1.22
N LEU A 58 9.15 -5.41 1.45
CA LEU A 58 7.74 -5.07 1.23
C LEU A 58 7.24 -5.42 -0.19
N HIS A 59 8.00 -5.06 -1.22
CA HIS A 59 7.65 -5.38 -2.61
C HIS A 59 7.48 -6.87 -2.86
N GLU A 60 8.45 -7.66 -2.38
CA GLU A 60 8.43 -9.11 -2.55
C GLU A 60 7.21 -9.70 -1.84
N ARG A 61 6.90 -9.24 -0.63
CA ARG A 61 5.72 -9.68 0.13
C ARG A 61 4.42 -9.39 -0.61
N ILE A 62 4.24 -8.15 -1.07
CA ILE A 62 3.02 -7.73 -1.80
C ILE A 62 2.89 -8.53 -3.11
N ASN A 63 3.95 -8.61 -3.91
CA ASN A 63 3.93 -9.32 -5.19
C ASN A 63 3.66 -10.82 -4.99
N ASN A 64 4.21 -11.44 -3.94
CA ASN A 64 3.95 -12.84 -3.63
C ASN A 64 2.48 -13.09 -3.25
N ILE A 65 1.86 -12.18 -2.48
CA ILE A 65 0.43 -12.26 -2.13
C ILE A 65 -0.43 -12.15 -3.40
N LEU A 66 -0.17 -11.15 -4.26
CA LEU A 66 -0.93 -11.01 -5.51
C LEU A 66 -0.76 -12.25 -6.41
N ALA A 67 0.47 -12.77 -6.52
CA ALA A 67 0.77 -13.94 -7.32
C ALA A 67 0.07 -15.21 -6.81
N SER A 68 -0.08 -15.40 -5.50
CA SER A 68 -0.77 -16.58 -4.95
C SER A 68 -2.27 -16.60 -5.26
N HIS A 69 -2.86 -15.43 -5.49
CA HIS A 69 -4.28 -15.28 -5.84
C HIS A 69 -4.53 -15.02 -7.34
N GLY A 70 -3.46 -14.94 -8.16
CA GLY A 70 -3.58 -14.59 -9.58
C GLY A 70 -4.06 -13.17 -9.84
N VAL A 71 -3.93 -12.27 -8.86
CA VAL A 71 -4.31 -10.85 -8.96
C VAL A 71 -3.19 -10.08 -9.66
N LYS A 72 -3.55 -9.20 -10.60
CA LYS A 72 -2.57 -8.34 -11.28
C LYS A 72 -2.33 -7.06 -10.49
N SER A 73 -1.09 -6.55 -10.51
CA SER A 73 -0.76 -5.24 -9.91
C SER A 73 -1.66 -4.10 -10.40
N SER A 74 -2.10 -4.16 -11.66
CA SER A 74 -3.05 -3.18 -12.23
C SER A 74 -4.45 -3.18 -11.58
N GLN A 75 -4.78 -4.17 -10.75
CA GLN A 75 -6.03 -4.23 -9.98
C GLN A 75 -5.88 -3.63 -8.58
N ILE A 76 -4.65 -3.32 -8.16
CA ILE A 76 -4.35 -2.73 -6.86
C ILE A 76 -3.78 -1.33 -7.06
N ARG A 77 -4.34 -0.37 -6.33
CA ARG A 77 -3.76 0.96 -6.15
C ARG A 77 -3.12 1.01 -4.77
N ILE A 78 -1.90 1.52 -4.71
CA ILE A 78 -1.22 1.80 -3.45
C ILE A 78 -1.47 3.26 -3.09
N GLU A 79 -1.93 3.50 -1.88
CA GLU A 79 -2.11 4.83 -1.30
C GLU A 79 -1.09 5.04 -0.18
N ILE A 80 -0.35 6.15 -0.23
CA ILE A 80 0.67 6.51 0.75
C ILE A 80 0.33 7.90 1.27
N THR A 81 0.37 8.11 2.59
CA THR A 81 0.11 9.46 3.14
C THR A 81 1.27 10.42 2.88
N GLU A 82 1.00 11.72 2.71
CA GLU A 82 2.05 12.75 2.60
C GLU A 82 3.00 12.72 3.81
N SER A 83 2.47 12.47 5.00
CA SER A 83 3.26 12.41 6.23
C SER A 83 4.34 11.32 6.23
N ALA A 84 4.16 10.26 5.44
CA ALA A 84 5.18 9.22 5.26
C ALA A 84 6.42 9.78 4.55
N LEU A 85 6.22 10.66 3.54
CA LEU A 85 7.31 11.27 2.76
C LEU A 85 8.13 12.29 3.54
N LEU A 86 7.57 12.91 4.58
CA LEU A 86 8.24 13.94 5.39
C LEU A 86 9.16 13.35 6.49
N SER A 87 9.46 12.07 6.41
CA SER A 87 10.27 11.33 7.39
C SER A 87 11.76 11.29 7.00
N ASN A 88 12.62 10.90 7.95
CA ASN A 88 14.05 10.69 7.68
C ASN A 88 14.33 9.54 6.68
N THR A 89 13.30 8.80 6.26
CA THR A 89 13.37 7.68 5.31
C THR A 89 12.85 8.05 3.92
N GLU A 90 12.69 9.34 3.60
CA GLU A 90 12.20 9.84 2.29
C GLU A 90 12.87 9.15 1.08
N ALA A 91 14.19 8.95 1.10
CA ALA A 91 14.92 8.31 0.01
C ALA A 91 14.50 6.84 -0.20
N VAL A 92 14.30 6.10 0.89
CA VAL A 92 13.86 4.69 0.88
C VAL A 92 12.43 4.61 0.37
N ILE A 93 11.57 5.53 0.82
CA ILE A 93 10.17 5.59 0.36
C ILE A 93 10.10 5.89 -1.14
N LYS A 94 10.91 6.82 -1.64
CA LYS A 94 11.01 7.12 -3.08
C LYS A 94 11.48 5.91 -3.89
N GLU A 95 12.44 5.13 -3.38
CA GLU A 95 12.85 3.87 -3.99
C GLU A 95 11.69 2.87 -4.06
N HIS A 96 10.93 2.73 -2.97
CA HIS A 96 9.73 1.89 -2.96
C HIS A 96 8.71 2.33 -4.01
N ILE A 97 8.40 3.63 -4.09
CA ILE A 97 7.47 4.17 -5.08
C ILE A 97 7.94 3.86 -6.51
N SER A 98 9.23 4.06 -6.81
CA SER A 98 9.80 3.74 -8.13
C SER A 98 9.60 2.26 -8.49
N ARG A 99 9.92 1.36 -7.55
CA ARG A 99 9.76 -0.08 -7.75
C ARG A 99 8.30 -0.49 -7.94
N PHE A 100 7.36 0.13 -7.22
CA PHE A 100 5.93 -0.12 -7.44
C PHE A 100 5.50 0.30 -8.86
N HIS A 101 5.98 1.43 -9.37
CA HIS A 101 5.71 1.82 -10.76
C HIS A 101 6.34 0.83 -11.77
N GLU A 102 7.56 0.36 -11.53
CA GLU A 102 8.21 -0.66 -12.35
C GLU A 102 7.42 -1.99 -12.39
N ASP A 103 6.81 -2.37 -11.26
CA ASP A 103 5.93 -3.54 -11.13
C ASP A 103 4.51 -3.31 -11.69
N GLY A 104 4.21 -2.10 -12.18
CA GLY A 104 2.94 -1.76 -12.84
C GLY A 104 1.80 -1.34 -11.91
N TYR A 105 2.09 -1.04 -10.64
CA TYR A 105 1.10 -0.47 -9.72
C TYR A 105 0.81 0.99 -10.03
N GLN A 106 -0.38 1.44 -9.65
CA GLN A 106 -0.66 2.86 -9.49
C GLN A 106 -0.37 3.26 -8.05
N VAL A 107 0.46 4.27 -7.84
CA VAL A 107 0.75 4.82 -6.50
C VAL A 107 0.15 6.22 -6.39
N TRP A 108 -0.63 6.45 -5.36
CA TRP A 108 -1.32 7.72 -5.07
C TRP A 108 -0.84 8.24 -3.72
N LEU A 109 -0.72 9.56 -3.61
CA LEU A 109 -0.53 10.23 -2.33
C LEU A 109 -1.89 10.64 -1.77
N ASP A 110 -2.22 10.14 -0.58
CA ASP A 110 -3.45 10.52 0.13
C ASP A 110 -3.30 11.90 0.80
N ASP A 111 -4.40 12.64 0.95
CA ASP A 111 -4.48 14.02 1.48
C ASP A 111 -3.82 15.15 0.65
N PHE A 112 -3.91 15.12 -0.68
CA PHE A 112 -3.43 16.23 -1.52
C PHE A 112 -4.29 17.50 -1.36
N GLY A 113 -4.00 18.33 -0.34
CA GLY A 113 -4.73 19.60 -0.14
C GLY A 113 -4.53 20.39 1.15
N SER A 114 -3.77 19.93 2.15
CA SER A 114 -3.73 20.60 3.47
C SER A 114 -2.44 21.34 3.88
N GLY A 115 -1.33 21.32 3.13
CA GLY A 115 -0.23 22.21 3.56
C GLY A 115 1.12 22.28 2.85
N PHE A 116 1.66 21.27 2.17
CA PHE A 116 3.03 21.36 1.64
C PHE A 116 3.18 20.72 0.26
N SER A 117 2.53 21.34 -0.73
CA SER A 117 2.73 20.97 -2.12
C SER A 117 4.18 21.14 -2.56
N SER A 118 4.77 20.07 -3.10
CA SER A 118 5.81 20.16 -4.13
C SER A 118 5.61 18.99 -5.09
N LEU A 119 5.11 19.31 -6.29
CA LEU A 119 4.93 18.42 -7.45
C LEU A 119 6.21 17.64 -7.87
N ASN A 120 7.36 17.95 -7.26
CA ASN A 120 8.66 17.34 -7.57
C ASN A 120 8.86 15.92 -7.01
N ASN A 121 8.01 15.44 -6.11
CA ASN A 121 8.18 14.12 -5.48
C ASN A 121 7.53 12.96 -6.26
N LEU A 122 6.84 13.25 -7.37
CA LEU A 122 6.07 12.30 -8.17
C LEU A 122 6.60 12.13 -9.62
N GLN A 123 7.79 12.67 -9.91
CA GLN A 123 8.47 12.46 -11.20
C GLN A 123 9.53 11.37 -11.10
#